data_AF-A0A3D3H8E7-F1
#
_entry.id   AF-A0A3D3H8E7-F1
#
_cell.length_a   1.000
_cell.length_b   1.000
_cell.length_c   1.000
_cell.angle_alpha   90.00
_cell.angle_beta   90.00
_cell.angle_gamma   90.00
#
_symmetry.space_group_name_H-M   'P 1'
#
loop_
_entity.id
_entity.type
_entity.pdbx_description
1 polymer ?
#
loop_
_entity_poly.entity_id
_entity_poly.type
_entity_poly.pdbx_seq_one_letter_code
_entity_poly.pdbx_strand_id
1 'polypeptide(L)' 'QVASPSRERVEAYIQLRDEIELTVGRINGDFDTMDHTAIRYLHQAFPREEMVALYLAADVMLVTALRDGMNL' A
#
# COMPACT_ATOMS: atom_id res chain seq x y z
N GLN A 1 -3.45 1.54 -1.63
CA GLN A 1 -2.56 0.91 -0.63
C GLN A 1 -1.74 1.99 0.05
N VAL A 2 -1.84 2.10 1.37
CA VAL A 2 -0.94 2.92 2.19
C VAL A 2 0.14 2.00 2.77
N ALA A 3 1.41 2.37 2.62
CA ALA A 3 2.55 1.64 3.15
C ALA A 3 3.46 2.60 3.92
N SER A 4 3.45 2.51 5.25
CA SER A 4 4.36 3.29 6.09
C SER A 4 5.79 2.76 5.93
N PRO A 5 6.79 3.63 5.65
CA PRO A 5 8.19 3.23 5.58
C PRO A 5 8.62 2.53 6.87
N SER A 6 9.30 1.39 6.73
CA SER A 6 9.75 0.57 7.85
C SER A 6 11.01 -0.18 7.49
N ARG A 7 11.99 -0.21 8.40
CA ARG A 7 13.25 -0.99 8.27
C ARG A 7 13.96 -0.79 6.92
N GLU A 8 13.99 0.44 6.43
CA GLU A 8 14.48 0.79 5.09
C GLU A 8 15.95 0.47 4.81
N ARG A 9 16.74 0.15 5.85
CA ARG A 9 18.14 -0.27 5.72
C ARG A 9 18.32 -1.79 5.59
N VAL A 10 17.24 -2.56 5.73
CA VAL A 10 17.27 -4.02 5.64
C VAL A 10 17.03 -4.42 4.19
N GLU A 11 17.97 -5.15 3.59
CA GLU A 11 17.93 -5.53 2.17
C GLU A 11 16.62 -6.22 1.76
N ALA A 12 16.11 -7.13 2.59
CA ALA A 12 14.84 -7.81 2.33
C ALA A 12 13.65 -6.84 2.22
N TYR A 13 13.66 -5.73 2.96
CA TYR A 13 12.59 -4.72 2.89
C TYR A 13 12.72 -3.84 1.63
N ILE A 14 13.95 -3.59 1.18
CA ILE A 14 14.21 -2.88 -0.08
C ILE A 14 13.71 -3.72 -1.26
N GLN A 15 14.12 -4.99 -1.33
CA GLN A 15 13.69 -5.91 -2.39
C GLN A 15 12.17 -6.07 -2.43
N LEU A 16 11.53 -6.21 -1.26
CA LEU A 16 10.07 -6.30 -1.17
C LEU A 16 9.39 -5.03 -1.68
N ARG A 17 9.92 -3.84 -1.34
CA ARG A 17 9.38 -2.58 -1.86
C ARG A 17 9.48 -2.52 -3.37
N ASP A 18 10.62 -2.90 -3.93
CA ASP A 18 10.85 -2.88 -5.39
C ASP A 18 9.87 -3.83 -6.11
N GLU A 19 9.63 -5.02 -5.56
CA GLU A 19 8.64 -5.97 -6.08
C GLU A 19 7.20 -5.41 -6.05
N ILE A 20 6.83 -4.75 -4.95
CA ILE A 20 5.53 -4.09 -4.81
C ILE A 20 5.38 -2.97 -5.84
N GLU A 21 6.36 -2.08 -5.95
CA GLU A 21 6.32 -0.93 -6.87
C GLU A 21 6.24 -1.38 -8.33
N LEU A 22 7.00 -2.41 -8.70
CA LEU A 22 6.92 -3.01 -10.03
C LEU A 22 5.54 -3.62 -10.31
N THR A 23 4.97 -4.30 -9.33
CA THR A 23 3.64 -4.93 -9.45
C THR A 23 2.55 -3.88 -9.61
N VAL A 24 2.59 -2.81 -8.81
CA VAL A 24 1.67 -1.67 -8.92
C VAL A 24 1.80 -1.03 -10.31
N GLY A 25 3.03 -0.79 -10.77
CA GLY A 25 3.28 -0.20 -12.08
C GLY A 25 2.74 -1.06 -13.22
N ARG A 26 2.91 -2.39 -13.15
CA ARG A 26 2.36 -3.32 -14.15
C ARG A 26 0.82 -3.28 -14.16
N ILE A 27 0.18 -3.38 -13.00
CA ILE A 27 -1.29 -3.38 -12.90
C ILE A 27 -1.85 -2.04 -13.41
N ASN A 28 -1.28 -0.91 -12.98
CA ASN A 28 -1.70 0.39 -13.48
C ASN A 28 -1.47 0.52 -14.99
N GLY A 29 -0.36 0.01 -15.52
CA GLY A 29 -0.12 -0.01 -16.97
C GLY A 29 -1.19 -0.78 -17.77
N ASP A 30 -1.75 -1.83 -17.18
CA ASP A 30 -2.80 -2.66 -17.81
C ASP A 30 -4.21 -2.07 -17.67
N PHE A 31 -4.49 -1.32 -16.58
CA PHE A 31 -5.87 -0.96 -16.19
C PHE A 31 -6.13 0.54 -15.98
N ASP A 32 -5.11 1.40 -15.98
CA ASP A 32 -5.31 2.83 -15.86
C ASP A 32 -6.07 3.39 -17.06
N THR A 33 -6.85 4.42 -16.81
CA THR A 33 -7.46 5.26 -17.83
C THR A 33 -6.96 6.69 -17.68
N MET A 34 -7.28 7.57 -18.62
CA MET A 34 -6.88 8.98 -18.52
C MET A 34 -7.40 9.66 -17.24
N ASP A 35 -8.55 9.24 -16.73
CA ASP A 35 -9.22 9.85 -15.58
C ASP A 35 -9.07 9.04 -14.28
N HIS A 36 -8.58 7.80 -14.35
CA HIS A 36 -8.58 6.88 -13.21
C HIS A 36 -7.32 6.04 -13.11
N THR A 37 -6.75 6.00 -11.90
CA THR A 37 -5.63 5.12 -11.54
C THR A 37 -6.16 3.90 -10.78
N ALA A 38 -5.89 2.70 -11.28
CA ALA A 38 -6.37 1.45 -10.73
C ALA A 38 -5.84 1.19 -9.30
N ILE A 39 -4.54 1.36 -9.08
CA ILE A 39 -3.91 1.25 -7.76
C ILE A 39 -3.18 2.53 -7.41
N ARG A 40 -3.70 3.24 -6.42
CA ARG A 40 -2.98 4.31 -5.72
C ARG A 40 -2.11 3.71 -4.62
N TYR A 41 -0.79 3.66 -4.84
CA TYR A 41 0.20 3.23 -3.85
C TYR A 41 0.88 4.46 -3.22
N LEU A 42 0.86 4.54 -1.88
CA LEU A 42 1.39 5.67 -1.12
C LEU A 42 2.42 5.15 -0.12
N HIS A 43 3.71 5.33 -0.42
CA HIS A 43 4.82 4.95 0.44
C HIS A 43 5.19 6.08 1.41
N GLN A 44 4.27 6.41 2.33
CA GLN A 44 4.45 7.45 3.33
C GLN A 44 3.63 7.15 4.58
N ALA A 45 4.03 7.72 5.71
CA ALA A 45 3.26 7.65 6.95
C ALA A 45 2.19 8.74 6.98
N PHE A 46 1.03 8.40 7.54
CA PHE A 46 -0.07 9.34 7.77
C PHE A 46 -0.34 9.51 9.27
N PRO A 47 -0.75 10.70 9.73
CA PRO A 47 -1.29 10.88 11.06
C PRO A 47 -2.50 9.96 11.30
N ARG A 48 -2.74 9.61 12.57
CA ARG A 48 -3.82 8.69 12.95
C ARG A 48 -5.19 9.17 12.46
N GLU A 49 -5.47 10.47 12.54
CA GLU A 49 -6.75 11.04 12.11
C GLU A 49 -6.98 10.87 10.60
N GLU A 50 -5.93 11.05 9.79
CA GLU A 50 -5.99 10.82 8.34
C GLU A 50 -6.17 9.34 8.02
N MET A 51 -5.51 8.44 8.75
CA MET A 51 -5.73 6.99 8.60
C MET A 51 -7.17 6.61 8.93
N VAL A 52 -7.76 7.16 9.99
CA VAL A 52 -9.16 6.92 10.33
C VAL A 52 -10.10 7.42 9.22
N ALA A 53 -9.81 8.59 8.63
CA ALA A 53 -10.58 9.10 7.50
C ALA A 53 -10.51 8.15 6.29
N LEU A 54 -9.33 7.61 5.97
CA LEU A 54 -9.17 6.62 4.90
C LEU A 54 -9.94 5.32 5.19
N TYR A 55 -9.95 4.85 6.44
CA TYR A 55 -10.74 3.69 6.84
C TYR A 55 -12.24 3.92 6.69
N LEU A 56 -12.73 5.11 7.05
CA LEU A 56 -14.14 5.48 6.89
C LEU A 56 -14.55 5.67 5.42
N ALA A 57 -13.61 6.10 4.57
CA ALA A 57 -13.86 6.30 3.14
C ALA A 57 -13.81 5.00 2.33
N ALA A 58 -13.21 3.93 2.86
CA ALA A 58 -13.07 2.67 2.14
C ALA A 58 -14.32 1.79 2.32
N ASP A 59 -14.90 1.34 1.21
CA ASP A 59 -15.99 0.36 1.25
C ASP A 59 -15.51 -1.03 1.70
N VAL A 60 -14.26 -1.37 1.38
CA VAL A 60 -13.63 -2.66 1.69
C VAL A 60 -12.21 -2.43 2.19
N MET A 61 -11.88 -3.11 3.30
CA MET A 61 -10.52 -3.14 3.84
C MET A 61 -9.88 -4.51 3.57
N LEU A 62 -8.68 -4.51 2.97
CA LEU A 62 -7.91 -5.72 2.72
C LEU A 62 -6.82 -5.88 3.78
N VAL A 63 -7.01 -6.84 4.68
CA VAL A 63 -6.06 -7.22 5.74
C VAL A 63 -5.62 -8.66 5.53
N THR A 64 -4.52 -8.85 4.80
CA THR A 64 -4.13 -10.17 4.25
C THR A 64 -2.68 -10.54 4.56
N ALA A 65 -2.24 -10.31 5.80
CA ALA A 65 -0.90 -10.68 6.22
C ALA A 65 -0.70 -12.20 6.13
N LEU A 66 0.46 -12.65 5.62
CA LEU A 66 0.80 -14.08 5.58
C LEU A 66 0.90 -14.68 6.99
N ARG A 67 1.42 -13.90 7.94
CA ARG A 67 1.47 -14.18 9.37
C ARG A 67 1.45 -12.87 10.16
N ASP A 68 0.53 -12.76 11.11
CA ASP A 68 0.42 -11.64 12.05
C ASP A 68 -0.09 -12.18 13.39
N GLY A 69 0.35 -11.60 14.51
CA GLY A 69 -0.07 -12.01 15.84
C GLY A 69 -1.47 -11.51 16.22
N MET A 70 -1.91 -10.37 15.69
CA MET A 70 -3.22 -9.78 16.02
C MET A 70 -3.83 -8.94 14.89
N ASN A 71 -3.03 -8.19 14.12
CA ASN A 71 -3.47 -7.17 13.15
C ASN A 71 -4.53 -6.19 13.71
N LEU A 72 -4.05 -5.08 14.31
CA LEU A 72 -4.86 -4.05 14.97
C LEU A 72 -5.33 -2.94 14.03
#